data_AF-A0A398CCP3-F1
#
_entry.id   AF-A0A398CCP3-F1
#
_cell.length_a   1.000
_cell.length_b   1.000
_cell.length_c   1.000
_cell.angle_alpha   90.00
_cell.angle_beta   90.00
_cell.angle_gamma   90.00
#
_symmetry.space_group_name_H-M   'P 1'
#
loop_
_entity.id
_entity.type
_entity.pdbx_description
1 polymer ?
#
loop_
_entity_poly.entity_id
_entity_poly.type
_entity_poly.pdbx_seq_one_letter_code
_entity_poly.pdbx_strand_id
1 'polypeptide(L)'
;MFDKQSKAVFAYSSEIVTALTRLIEQGQAAGELLPGDPEATGWSYFSYVSGLGMINHDADDNLVREFVDRGCRIIGLLRRG
;
A
#
# COMPACT_ATOMS: atom_id res chain seq x y z
N MET A 1 3.03 1.06 -29.42
CA MET A 1 3.50 1.87 -28.27
C MET A 1 2.26 2.43 -27.57
N PHE A 2 2.15 2.28 -26.26
CA PHE A 2 0.92 2.57 -25.49
C PHE A 2 1.02 3.86 -24.66
N ASP A 3 1.58 4.93 -25.21
CA ASP A 3 1.96 6.13 -24.44
C ASP A 3 0.83 6.76 -23.64
N LYS A 4 -0.37 6.83 -24.22
CA LYS A 4 -1.54 7.39 -23.54
C LYS A 4 -1.97 6.50 -22.37
N GLN A 5 -2.03 5.20 -22.59
CA GLN A 5 -2.44 4.23 -21.57
C GLN A 5 -1.40 4.14 -20.44
N SER A 6 -0.11 4.08 -20.76
CA SER A 6 0.96 4.03 -19.75
C SER A 6 0.94 5.27 -18.85
N LYS A 7 0.75 6.47 -19.43
CA LYS A 7 0.62 7.71 -18.65
C LYS A 7 -0.62 7.73 -17.78
N ALA A 8 -1.77 7.27 -18.31
CA ALA A 8 -3.02 7.23 -17.55
C ALA A 8 -2.94 6.26 -16.36
N VAL A 9 -2.41 5.06 -16.57
CA VAL A 9 -2.24 4.05 -15.50
C VAL A 9 -1.27 4.55 -14.44
N PHE A 10 -0.15 5.14 -14.84
CA PHE A 10 0.82 5.69 -13.89
C PHE A 10 0.21 6.85 -13.09
N ALA A 11 -0.47 7.80 -13.75
CA ALA A 11 -1.10 8.94 -13.08
C ALA A 11 -2.14 8.49 -12.03
N TYR A 12 -3.02 7.55 -12.38
CA TYR A 12 -3.98 6.97 -11.45
C TYR A 12 -3.30 6.29 -10.26
N SER A 13 -2.25 5.51 -10.52
CA SER A 13 -1.48 4.85 -9.46
C SER A 13 -0.82 5.87 -8.53
N SER A 14 -0.27 6.95 -9.07
CA SER A 14 0.34 8.04 -8.31
C SER A 14 -0.66 8.77 -7.40
N GLU A 15 -1.91 8.95 -7.84
CA GLU A 15 -2.97 9.55 -7.00
C GLU A 15 -3.23 8.70 -5.75
N ILE A 16 -3.34 7.37 -5.92
CA ILE A 16 -3.52 6.43 -4.81
C ILE A 16 -2.30 6.46 -3.87
N VAL A 17 -1.09 6.40 -4.43
CA VAL A 17 0.13 6.42 -3.64
C VAL A 17 0.26 7.72 -2.85
N THR A 18 -0.08 8.87 -3.45
CA THR A 18 -0.10 10.17 -2.76
C THR A 18 -1.02 10.16 -1.54
N ALA A 19 -2.18 9.49 -1.64
CA ALA A 19 -3.08 9.35 -0.51
C ALA A 19 -2.48 8.44 0.59
N LEU A 20 -1.82 7.34 0.20
CA LEU A 20 -1.13 6.44 1.13
C LEU A 20 0.03 7.14 1.85
N THR A 21 0.84 7.93 1.14
CA THR A 21 1.98 8.70 1.69
C THR A 21 1.57 9.48 2.93
N ARG A 22 0.44 10.20 2.89
CA ARG A 22 -0.06 11.00 4.02
C ARG A 22 -0.39 10.14 5.25
N LEU A 23 -0.98 8.97 5.04
CA LEU A 23 -1.30 8.03 6.13
C LEU A 23 -0.02 7.43 6.73
N ILE A 24 0.96 7.15 5.87
CA ILE A 24 2.27 6.60 6.29
C ILE A 24 3.03 7.63 7.13
N GLU A 25 3.08 8.88 6.71
CA GLU A 25 3.67 9.99 7.48
C GLU A 25 3.04 10.11 8.87
N GLN A 26 1.71 10.03 8.96
CA GLN A 26 0.98 10.07 10.24
C GLN A 26 1.34 8.87 11.13
N GLY A 27 1.34 7.66 10.58
CA GLY A 27 1.71 6.46 11.33
C GLY A 27 3.18 6.48 11.79
N GLN A 28 4.09 7.03 10.99
CA GLN A 28 5.49 7.22 11.37
C GLN A 28 5.64 8.26 12.47
N ALA A 29 4.95 9.39 12.38
CA ALA A 29 4.94 10.43 13.42
C ALA A 29 4.37 9.92 14.75
N ALA A 30 3.39 8.99 14.70
CA ALA A 30 2.79 8.35 15.87
C ALA A 30 3.63 7.18 16.44
N GLY A 31 4.72 6.79 15.77
CA GLY A 31 5.53 5.62 16.14
C GLY A 31 4.83 4.28 15.90
N GLU A 32 3.81 4.25 15.05
CA GLU A 32 3.05 3.05 14.66
C GLU A 32 3.66 2.36 13.43
N LEU A 33 4.35 3.13 12.58
CA LEU A 33 5.12 2.65 11.44
C LEU A 33 6.61 2.92 11.63
N LEU A 34 7.44 2.06 11.06
CA LEU A 34 8.89 2.26 10.97
C LEU A 34 9.23 3.53 10.17
N PRO A 35 10.26 4.30 10.58
CA PRO A 35 10.73 5.44 9.83
C PRO A 35 11.32 4.99 8.48
N GLY A 36 11.09 5.79 7.43
CA GLY A 36 11.49 5.50 6.06
C GLY A 36 10.85 6.48 5.08
N ASP A 37 11.12 6.32 3.79
CA ASP A 37 10.52 7.13 2.72
C ASP A 37 9.02 6.78 2.55
N PRO A 38 8.09 7.70 2.88
CA PRO A 38 6.66 7.41 2.83
C PRO A 38 6.12 7.14 1.42
N GLU A 39 6.73 7.73 0.38
CA GLU A 39 6.32 7.50 -1.01
C GLU A 39 6.72 6.08 -1.46
N ALA A 40 7.95 5.67 -1.18
CA ALA A 40 8.42 4.33 -1.49
C ALA A 40 7.61 3.25 -0.73
N THR A 41 7.30 3.50 0.53
CA THR A 41 6.41 2.65 1.33
C THR A 41 5.00 2.61 0.72
N GLY A 42 4.48 3.74 0.23
CA GLY A 42 3.19 3.82 -0.46
C GLY A 42 3.12 2.97 -1.72
N TRP A 43 4.14 3.04 -2.58
CA TRP A 43 4.26 2.17 -3.75
C TRP A 43 4.30 0.69 -3.39
N SER A 44 4.98 0.35 -2.29
CA SER A 44 5.06 -1.03 -1.79
C SER A 44 3.68 -1.55 -1.35
N TYR A 45 2.94 -0.75 -0.59
CA TYR A 45 1.57 -1.08 -0.19
C TYR A 45 0.62 -1.23 -1.39
N PHE A 46 0.65 -0.27 -2.31
CA PHE A 46 -0.18 -0.30 -3.50
C PHE A 46 0.07 -1.57 -4.34
N SER A 47 1.35 -1.94 -4.52
CA SER A 47 1.73 -3.14 -5.26
C SER A 47 1.26 -4.42 -4.56
N TYR A 48 1.42 -4.49 -3.23
CA TYR A 48 1.00 -5.65 -2.44
C TYR A 48 -0.51 -5.88 -2.51
N VAL A 49 -1.30 -4.83 -2.27
CA VAL A 49 -2.78 -4.91 -2.29
C VAL A 49 -3.30 -5.19 -3.69
N SER A 50 -2.71 -4.59 -4.73
CA SER A 50 -3.09 -4.86 -6.11
C SER A 50 -2.81 -6.32 -6.49
N GLY A 51 -1.67 -6.88 -6.06
CA GLY A 51 -1.34 -8.30 -6.25
C GLY A 51 -2.32 -9.22 -5.53
N LEU A 52 -2.76 -8.86 -4.32
CA LEU A 52 -3.79 -9.60 -3.58
C LEU A 52 -5.11 -9.62 -4.36
N GLY A 53 -5.60 -8.47 -4.82
CA GLY A 53 -6.84 -8.37 -5.58
C GLY A 53 -6.80 -9.15 -6.91
N MET A 54 -5.63 -9.26 -7.53
CA MET A 54 -5.43 -10.07 -8.74
C MET A 54 -5.56 -11.58 -8.46
N ILE A 55 -5.04 -12.07 -7.33
CA ILE A 55 -5.03 -13.50 -7.00
C ILE A 55 -6.33 -13.94 -6.32
N ASN A 56 -6.91 -13.08 -5.49
CA ASN A 56 -8.11 -13.37 -4.69
C ASN A 56 -9.19 -12.33 -4.94
N HIS A 57 -9.67 -12.23 -6.18
CA HIS A 57 -10.68 -11.23 -6.59
C HIS A 57 -11.99 -11.31 -5.76
N ASP A 58 -12.37 -12.50 -5.31
CA ASP A 58 -13.59 -12.75 -4.53
C ASP A 58 -13.29 -13.05 -3.05
N ALA A 59 -12.16 -12.56 -2.52
CA ALA A 59 -11.81 -12.72 -1.12
C ALA A 59 -12.88 -12.14 -0.19
N ASP A 60 -13.20 -12.88 0.87
CA ASP A 60 -14.00 -12.33 1.96
C ASP A 60 -13.18 -11.33 2.81
N ASP A 61 -13.88 -10.52 3.61
CA ASP A 61 -13.28 -9.48 4.45
C ASP A 61 -12.22 -10.04 5.43
N ASN A 62 -12.37 -11.29 5.88
CA ASN A 62 -11.42 -11.88 6.83
C ASN A 62 -10.09 -12.20 6.14
N LEU A 63 -10.14 -12.76 4.93
CA LEU A 63 -8.96 -13.05 4.13
C LEU A 63 -8.25 -11.77 3.70
N VAL A 64 -9.01 -10.75 3.27
CA VAL A 64 -8.46 -9.42 2.94
C VAL A 64 -7.74 -8.83 4.16
N ARG A 65 -8.36 -8.86 5.35
CA ARG A 65 -7.74 -8.34 6.57
C ARG A 65 -6.44 -9.07 6.91
N GLU A 66 -6.43 -10.41 6.85
CA GLU A 66 -5.23 -11.20 7.16
C GLU A 66 -4.05 -10.83 6.26
N PHE A 67 -4.30 -10.71 4.95
CA PHE A 67 -3.24 -10.36 4.01
C PHE A 67 -2.79 -8.91 4.17
N VAL A 68 -3.71 -7.97 4.32
CA VAL A 68 -3.36 -6.55 4.54
C VAL A 68 -2.55 -6.40 5.83
N ASP A 69 -2.95 -7.04 6.94
CA ASP A 69 -2.18 -7.03 8.19
C ASP A 69 -0.77 -7.60 8.01
N ARG A 70 -0.64 -8.67 7.21
CA ARG A 70 0.67 -9.26 6.89
C ARG A 70 1.51 -8.33 6.03
N GLY A 71 0.93 -7.73 4.99
CA GLY A 71 1.58 -6.74 4.14
C GLY A 71 2.08 -5.55 4.97
N CYS A 72 1.24 -5.07 5.89
CA CYS A 72 1.62 -4.04 6.83
C CYS A 72 2.80 -4.43 7.71
N ARG A 73 2.87 -5.64 8.25
CA ARG A 73 4.04 -6.08 9.03
C ARG A 73 5.32 -6.16 8.21
N ILE A 74 5.23 -6.57 6.94
CA ILE A 74 6.38 -6.64 6.03
C ILE A 74 6.87 -5.23 5.66
N ILE A 75 5.93 -4.30 5.45
CA ILE A 75 6.19 -2.97 4.88
C ILE A 75 6.38 -1.91 5.98
N GLY A 76 6.09 -2.21 7.25
CA GLY A 76 6.63 -1.44 8.37
C GLY A 76 5.73 -1.20 9.59
N LEU A 77 4.57 -1.82 9.74
CA LEU A 77 3.79 -1.73 10.99
C LEU A 77 4.56 -2.38 12.15
N LEU A 78 4.79 -1.56 13.17
CA LEU A 78 5.36 -2.00 14.44
C LEU A 78 4.23 -2.67 15.24
N ARG A 79 4.41 -3.95 15.58
CA ARG A 79 3.50 -4.63 16.51
C ARG A 79 3.62 -3.95 17.87
N ARG A 80 2.60 -3.22 18.32
CA ARG A 80 2.51 -2.87 19.74
C ARG A 80 2.36 -4.17 20.53
N GLY A 81 3.26 -4.37 21.49
CA GLY A 81 3.23 -5.48 22.43
C GLY A 81 1.98 -5.43 23.31
#